data_AF-A0A6J4NKB4-F1
#
_entry.id   AF-A0A6J4NKB4-F1
#
_cell.length_a   1.000
_cell.length_b   1.000
_cell.length_c   1.000
_cell.angle_alpha   90.00
_cell.angle_beta   90.00
_cell.angle_gamma   90.00
#
_symmetry.space_group_name_H-M   'P 1'
#
loop_
_entity.id
_entity.type
_entity.pdbx_description
1 polymer ?
#
loop_
_entity_poly.entity_id
_entity_poly.type
_entity_poly.pdbx_seq_one_letter_code
_entity_poly.pdbx_strand_id
1 'polypeptide(L)'
;MEKRDGRGGALRIGMVWGGIGGIVGFFASLLGSLAGLLVGLFVGYSCGKRAAGAETERPGALSGLIGGAVAAPVYAVGASAGALVAAHGIGSPRIAATLSEVMGTPVSPDEAWTLFLLSIVLAAVLQTAVFVGAATAAGALANK
;
A
#
# COMPACT_ATOMS: atom_id res chain seq x y z
N MET A 1 -24.90 29.29 -12.84
CA MET A 1 -24.05 28.66 -11.81
C MET A 1 -24.15 27.16 -12.00
N GLU A 2 -23.11 26.57 -12.59
CA GLU A 2 -23.02 25.15 -12.87
C GLU A 2 -22.90 24.39 -11.54
N LYS A 3 -23.90 23.55 -11.21
CA LYS A 3 -23.78 22.57 -10.13
C LYS A 3 -22.65 21.61 -10.53
N ARG A 4 -21.41 21.91 -10.13
CA ARG A 4 -20.31 20.94 -10.23
C ARG A 4 -20.74 19.69 -9.46
N ASP A 5 -20.72 18.56 -10.13
CA ASP A 5 -20.99 17.23 -9.58
C ASP A 5 -20.30 17.05 -8.22
N GLY A 6 -21.06 17.18 -7.13
CA GLY A 6 -20.62 16.81 -5.78
C GLY A 6 -20.46 15.31 -5.60
N ARG A 7 -20.81 14.52 -6.63
CA ARG A 7 -20.67 13.06 -6.67
C ARG A 7 -19.29 12.68 -7.17
N GLY A 8 -18.56 11.93 -6.34
CA GLY A 8 -17.29 11.30 -6.74
C GLY A 8 -16.04 12.10 -6.40
N GLY A 9 -16.11 13.04 -5.46
CA GLY A 9 -14.93 13.68 -4.87
C GLY A 9 -14.00 12.65 -4.24
N ALA A 10 -14.57 11.69 -3.50
CA ALA A 10 -13.81 10.58 -2.90
C ALA A 10 -13.02 9.75 -3.93
N LEU A 11 -13.62 9.51 -5.11
CA LEU A 11 -12.99 8.73 -6.18
C LEU A 11 -11.84 9.50 -6.84
N ARG A 12 -12.01 10.79 -7.11
CA ARG A 12 -10.92 11.64 -7.65
C ARG A 12 -9.76 11.73 -6.67
N ILE A 13 -10.04 11.89 -5.38
CA ILE A 13 -9.01 11.86 -4.34
C ILE A 13 -8.30 10.51 -4.34
N GLY A 14 -9.04 9.41 -4.40
CA GLY A 14 -8.48 8.06 -4.51
C GLY A 14 -7.55 7.90 -5.71
N MET A 15 -7.92 8.41 -6.90
CA MET A 15 -7.05 8.35 -8.09
C MET A 15 -5.73 9.12 -7.90
N VAL A 16 -5.80 10.35 -7.38
CA VAL A 16 -4.62 11.20 -7.15
C VAL A 16 -3.70 10.56 -6.10
N TRP A 17 -4.28 10.12 -4.98
CA TRP A 17 -3.53 9.47 -3.91
C TRP A 17 -3.05 8.07 -4.28
N GLY A 18 -3.72 7.38 -5.20
CA GLY A 18 -3.23 6.14 -5.79
C GLY A 18 -1.92 6.38 -6.53
N GLY A 19 -1.85 7.40 -7.38
CA GLY A 19 -0.62 7.77 -8.08
C GLY A 19 0.53 8.14 -7.13
N ILE A 20 0.26 9.01 -6.15
CA ILE A 20 1.25 9.38 -5.12
C ILE A 20 1.66 8.13 -4.33
N GLY A 21 0.69 7.33 -3.90
CA GLY A 21 0.90 6.12 -3.13
C GLY A 21 1.77 5.11 -3.86
N GLY A 22 1.56 4.88 -5.15
CA GLY A 22 2.40 3.97 -5.94
C GLY A 22 3.87 4.41 -5.96
N ILE A 23 4.12 5.70 -6.22
CA ILE A 23 5.49 6.25 -6.28
C ILE A 23 6.15 6.17 -4.90
N VAL A 24 5.47 6.66 -3.85
CA VAL A 24 6.05 6.66 -2.49
C VAL A 24 6.21 5.23 -1.97
N GLY A 25 5.26 4.34 -2.25
CA GLY A 25 5.34 2.92 -1.92
C GLY A 25 6.55 2.24 -2.56
N PHE A 26 6.85 2.53 -3.82
CA PHE A 26 8.06 2.05 -4.49
C PHE A 26 9.33 2.45 -3.75
N PHE A 27 9.53 3.75 -3.50
CA PHE A 27 10.73 4.23 -2.83
C PHE A 27 10.84 3.77 -1.38
N ALA A 28 9.71 3.71 -0.66
CA ALA A 28 9.68 3.22 0.72
C ALA A 28 10.08 1.74 0.80
N SER A 29 9.59 0.92 -0.12
CA SER A 29 9.91 -0.52 -0.14
C SER A 29 11.34 -0.83 -0.57
N LEU A 30 12.10 0.13 -1.13
CA LEU A 30 13.55 -0.04 -1.31
C LEU A 30 14.28 -0.20 0.04
N LEU A 31 13.71 0.35 1.11
CA LEU A 31 14.21 0.21 2.49
C LEU A 31 13.69 -1.06 3.18
N GLY A 32 12.86 -1.85 2.48
CA GLY A 32 12.24 -3.08 2.98
C GLY A 32 10.73 -2.96 3.24
N SER A 33 10.07 -4.11 3.33
CA SER A 33 8.61 -4.23 3.39
C SER A 33 7.97 -3.55 4.61
N LEU A 34 8.70 -3.43 5.73
CA LEU A 34 8.23 -2.73 6.94
C LEU A 34 8.06 -1.23 6.69
N ALA A 35 9.02 -0.60 6.01
CA ALA A 35 8.94 0.82 5.65
C ALA A 35 7.74 1.06 4.72
N GLY A 36 7.53 0.16 3.74
CA GLY A 36 6.33 0.16 2.91
C GLY A 36 5.02 -0.03 3.71
N LEU A 37 5.03 -0.68 4.86
CA LEU A 37 3.82 -0.81 5.68
C LEU A 37 3.50 0.50 6.42
N LEU A 38 4.50 1.13 7.03
CA LEU A 38 4.35 2.40 7.74
C LEU A 38 3.94 3.55 6.82
N VAL A 39 4.55 3.63 5.64
CA VAL A 39 4.18 4.61 4.61
C VAL A 39 2.75 4.36 4.12
N GLY A 40 2.36 3.10 3.91
CA GLY A 40 1.01 2.74 3.48
C GLY A 40 -0.05 3.21 4.48
N LEU A 41 0.24 3.12 5.78
CA LEU A 41 -0.61 3.66 6.84
C LEU A 41 -0.78 5.19 6.69
N PHE A 42 0.33 5.93 6.54
CA PHE A 42 0.30 7.39 6.44
C PHE A 42 -0.41 7.90 5.17
N VAL A 43 -0.09 7.29 4.03
CA VAL A 43 -0.68 7.63 2.74
C VAL A 43 -2.17 7.27 2.73
N GLY A 44 -2.54 6.10 3.24
CA GLY A 44 -3.92 5.67 3.40
C GLY A 44 -4.72 6.62 4.28
N TYR A 45 -4.20 6.95 5.47
CA TYR A 45 -4.82 7.91 6.39
C TYR A 45 -5.05 9.27 5.70
N SER A 46 -4.04 9.79 5.01
CA SER A 46 -4.11 11.09 4.35
C SER A 46 -5.08 11.09 3.17
N CYS A 47 -5.14 10.01 2.40
CA CYS A 47 -6.13 9.78 1.36
C CYS A 47 -7.55 9.80 1.94
N GLY A 48 -7.78 9.04 3.01
CA GLY A 48 -9.07 8.94 3.68
C GLY A 48 -9.60 10.27 4.21
N LYS A 49 -8.74 11.02 4.91
CA LYS A 49 -9.07 12.35 5.44
C LYS A 49 -9.48 13.32 4.31
N ARG A 50 -8.74 13.34 3.20
CA ARG A 50 -9.07 14.21 2.05
C ARG A 50 -10.29 13.72 1.28
N ALA A 51 -10.52 12.42 1.20
CA ALA A 51 -11.68 11.85 0.52
C ALA A 51 -12.98 12.19 1.25
N ALA A 52 -12.98 12.13 2.59
CA ALA A 52 -14.10 12.58 3.40
C ALA A 52 -14.36 14.08 3.25
N GLY A 53 -13.32 14.93 3.26
CA GLY A 53 -13.49 16.37 3.05
C GLY A 53 -13.95 16.78 1.65
N ALA A 54 -13.81 15.90 0.65
CA ALA A 54 -14.21 16.17 -0.73
C ALA A 54 -15.63 15.70 -1.08
N GLU A 55 -16.33 15.00 -0.17
CA GLU A 55 -17.64 14.41 -0.44
C GLU A 55 -18.63 14.82 0.65
N THR A 56 -19.60 15.66 0.30
CA THR A 56 -20.55 16.25 1.26
C THR A 56 -21.81 15.41 1.49
N GLU A 57 -22.14 14.50 0.57
CA GLU A 57 -23.37 13.72 0.61
C GLU A 57 -23.20 12.32 1.23
N ARG A 58 -21.95 11.90 1.54
CA ARG A 58 -21.65 10.55 2.05
C ARG A 58 -21.00 10.61 3.43
N PRO A 59 -21.23 9.58 4.27
CA PRO A 59 -20.48 9.42 5.51
C PRO A 59 -18.98 9.38 5.24
N GLY A 60 -18.19 10.13 6.01
CA GLY A 60 -16.74 10.23 5.83
C GLY A 60 -16.03 8.87 5.84
N ALA A 61 -16.50 7.90 6.64
CA ALA A 61 -15.98 6.53 6.64
C ALA A 61 -16.14 5.86 5.26
N LEU A 62 -17.30 6.01 4.64
CA LEU A 62 -17.59 5.46 3.31
C LEU A 62 -16.77 6.18 2.22
N SER A 63 -16.64 7.50 2.31
CA SER A 63 -15.79 8.28 1.41
C SER A 63 -14.32 7.87 1.53
N GLY A 64 -13.84 7.66 2.75
CA GLY A 64 -12.49 7.14 3.03
C GLY A 64 -12.27 5.73 2.50
N LEU A 65 -13.25 4.84 2.66
CA LEU A 65 -13.23 3.49 2.09
C LEU A 65 -13.13 3.52 0.57
N ILE A 66 -13.96 4.33 -0.10
CA ILE A 66 -13.94 4.45 -1.57
C ILE A 66 -12.59 4.99 -2.05
N GLY A 67 -12.11 6.08 -1.45
CA GLY A 67 -10.81 6.65 -1.79
C GLY A 67 -9.67 5.65 -1.57
N GLY A 68 -9.69 4.95 -0.43
CA GLY A 68 -8.73 3.90 -0.09
C GLY A 68 -8.76 2.73 -1.06
N ALA A 69 -9.93 2.20 -1.39
CA ALA A 69 -10.10 1.07 -2.31
C ALA A 69 -9.62 1.39 -3.73
N VAL A 70 -9.77 2.65 -4.16
CA VAL A 70 -9.26 3.11 -5.47
C VAL A 70 -7.73 3.30 -5.44
N ALA A 71 -7.17 3.81 -4.34
CA ALA A 71 -5.74 4.11 -4.23
C ALA A 71 -4.87 2.88 -3.94
N ALA A 72 -5.37 1.95 -3.12
CA ALA A 72 -4.58 0.85 -2.57
C ALA A 72 -3.95 -0.10 -3.62
N PRO A 73 -4.60 -0.45 -4.74
CA PRO A 73 -3.99 -1.31 -5.76
C PRO A 73 -2.70 -0.69 -6.34
N VAL A 74 -2.71 0.61 -6.60
CA VAL A 74 -1.54 1.32 -7.15
C VAL A 74 -0.43 1.39 -6.10
N TYR A 75 -0.78 1.60 -4.83
CA TYR A 75 0.16 1.52 -3.71
C TYR A 75 0.84 0.16 -3.62
N ALA A 76 0.05 -0.93 -3.60
CA ALA A 76 0.55 -2.29 -3.46
C ALA A 76 1.46 -2.69 -4.63
N VAL A 77 1.12 -2.31 -5.86
CA VAL A 77 1.97 -2.53 -7.04
C VAL A 77 3.30 -1.78 -6.89
N GLY A 78 3.26 -0.49 -6.53
CA GLY A 78 4.47 0.30 -6.33
C GLY A 78 5.37 -0.30 -5.25
N ALA A 79 4.80 -0.60 -4.08
CA ALA A 79 5.51 -1.22 -2.96
C ALA A 79 6.10 -2.59 -3.31
N SER A 80 5.37 -3.43 -4.05
CA SER A 80 5.86 -4.73 -4.50
C SER A 80 7.00 -4.59 -5.50
N ALA A 81 6.90 -3.65 -6.43
CA ALA A 81 7.96 -3.35 -7.39
C ALA A 81 9.24 -2.86 -6.70
N GLY A 82 9.13 -1.99 -5.69
CA GLY A 82 10.27 -1.54 -4.89
C GLY A 82 10.96 -2.69 -4.16
N ALA A 83 10.18 -3.58 -3.54
CA ALA A 83 10.71 -4.76 -2.86
C ALA A 83 11.43 -5.73 -3.83
N LEU A 84 10.85 -5.96 -5.01
CA LEU A 84 11.48 -6.77 -6.07
C LEU A 84 12.82 -6.17 -6.51
N VAL A 85 12.87 -4.85 -6.76
CA VAL A 85 14.11 -4.16 -7.14
C VAL A 85 15.18 -4.30 -6.05
N ALA A 86 14.81 -4.12 -4.78
CA ALA A 86 15.74 -4.30 -3.67
C ALA A 86 16.27 -5.74 -3.58
N ALA A 87 15.41 -6.75 -3.72
CA ALA A 87 15.81 -8.15 -3.67
C ALA A 87 16.65 -8.59 -4.88
N HIS A 88 16.39 -8.05 -6.06
CA HIS A 88 17.24 -8.24 -7.22
C HIS A 88 18.67 -7.73 -6.98
N GLY A 89 18.84 -6.65 -6.22
CA GLY A 89 20.15 -6.15 -5.81
C GLY A 89 20.90 -7.08 -4.82
N ILE A 90 20.18 -7.89 -4.05
CA ILE A 90 20.76 -8.84 -3.08
C ILE A 90 21.14 -10.17 -3.76
N GLY A 91 20.26 -10.67 -4.63
CA GLY A 91 20.43 -11.92 -5.37
C GLY A 91 19.98 -13.17 -4.60
N SER A 92 19.40 -14.14 -5.33
CA SER A 92 18.86 -15.39 -4.75
C SER A 92 19.86 -16.25 -3.98
N PRO A 93 21.17 -16.34 -4.33
CA PRO A 93 22.11 -17.14 -3.55
C PRO A 93 22.35 -16.59 -2.15
N ARG A 94 22.36 -15.26 -2.01
CA ARG A 94 22.58 -14.60 -0.73
C ARG A 94 21.33 -14.67 0.15
N ILE A 95 20.15 -14.54 -0.45
CA ILE A 95 18.87 -14.76 0.24
C ILE A 95 18.80 -16.20 0.78
N ALA A 96 19.16 -17.19 -0.04
CA ALA A 96 19.19 -18.59 0.34
C ALA A 96 20.16 -18.87 1.51
N ALA A 97 21.35 -18.27 1.49
CA ALA A 97 22.31 -18.41 2.59
C ALA A 97 21.75 -17.88 3.92
N THR A 98 21.17 -16.68 3.91
CA THR A 98 20.55 -16.08 5.11
C THR A 98 19.37 -16.90 5.61
N LEU A 99 18.49 -17.36 4.70
CA LEU A 99 17.36 -18.21 5.07
C LEU A 99 17.82 -19.54 5.65
N SER A 100 18.86 -20.14 5.07
CA SER A 100 19.42 -21.41 5.56
C SER A 100 20.00 -21.26 6.97
N GLU A 101 20.69 -20.15 7.23
CA GLU A 101 21.24 -19.83 8.55
C GLU A 101 20.12 -19.64 9.60
N VAL A 102 19.06 -18.91 9.25
CA VAL A 102 17.94 -18.64 10.16
C VAL A 102 17.09 -19.89 10.42
N MET A 103 16.83 -20.70 9.39
CA MET A 103 15.97 -21.89 9.51
C MET A 103 16.73 -23.13 9.98
N GLY A 104 18.07 -23.11 9.95
CA GLY A 104 18.91 -24.25 10.32
C GLY A 104 18.83 -25.42 9.32
N THR A 105 18.30 -25.19 8.12
CA THR A 105 18.14 -26.19 7.05
C THR A 105 18.64 -25.63 5.72
N PRO A 106 19.20 -26.46 4.82
CA PRO A 106 19.66 -25.99 3.53
C PRO A 106 18.48 -25.57 2.64
N VAL A 107 18.52 -24.35 2.13
CA VAL A 107 17.52 -23.80 1.20
C VAL A 107 18.19 -23.54 -0.14
N SER A 108 17.55 -24.01 -1.22
CA SER A 108 18.05 -23.76 -2.57
C SER A 108 17.78 -22.30 -3.02
N PRO A 109 18.57 -21.73 -3.94
CA PRO A 109 18.31 -20.39 -4.48
C PRO A 109 16.92 -20.23 -5.11
N ASP A 110 16.40 -21.26 -5.79
CA ASP A 110 15.07 -21.24 -6.42
C ASP A 110 13.94 -21.25 -5.38
N GLU A 111 14.12 -22.03 -4.31
CA GLU A 111 13.19 -22.08 -3.19
C GLU A 111 13.19 -20.77 -2.41
N ALA A 112 14.35 -20.19 -2.14
CA ALA A 112 14.49 -18.89 -1.49
C ALA A 112 13.80 -17.77 -2.30
N TRP A 113 13.92 -17.81 -3.64
CA TRP A 113 13.24 -16.87 -4.51
C TRP A 113 11.72 -17.04 -4.49
N THR A 114 11.24 -18.29 -4.49
CA THR A 114 9.81 -18.61 -4.41
C THR A 114 9.21 -18.14 -3.07
N LEU A 115 9.90 -18.42 -1.96
CA LEU A 115 9.50 -17.94 -0.62
C LEU A 115 9.48 -16.40 -0.56
N PHE A 116 10.45 -15.75 -1.19
CA PHE A 116 10.48 -14.30 -1.29
C PHE A 116 9.28 -13.74 -2.07
N LEU A 117 8.93 -14.32 -3.23
CA LEU A 117 7.75 -13.90 -3.98
C LEU A 117 6.45 -14.11 -3.20
N LEU A 118 6.30 -15.24 -2.49
CA LEU A 118 5.18 -15.47 -1.59
C LEU A 118 5.10 -14.41 -0.48
N SER A 119 6.25 -14.03 0.08
CA SER A 119 6.31 -12.97 1.09
C SER A 119 5.89 -11.61 0.55
N ILE A 120 6.18 -11.30 -0.72
CA ILE A 120 5.69 -10.08 -1.38
C ILE A 120 4.18 -10.11 -1.51
N VAL A 121 3.60 -11.23 -1.94
CA VAL A 121 2.14 -11.37 -2.05
C VAL A 121 1.47 -11.16 -0.70
N LEU A 122 1.98 -11.81 0.35
CA LEU A 122 1.47 -11.62 1.71
C LEU A 122 1.60 -10.16 2.16
N ALA A 123 2.77 -9.54 1.93
CA ALA A 123 3.00 -8.14 2.27
C ALA A 123 2.05 -7.20 1.52
N ALA A 124 1.79 -7.43 0.24
CA ALA A 124 0.86 -6.64 -0.57
C ALA A 124 -0.57 -6.72 -0.02
N VAL A 125 -1.02 -7.89 0.41
CA VAL A 125 -2.33 -8.07 1.07
C VAL A 125 -2.40 -7.28 2.37
N LEU A 126 -1.38 -7.41 3.24
CA LEU A 126 -1.32 -6.69 4.51
C LEU A 126 -1.26 -5.17 4.30
N GLN A 127 -0.43 -4.70 3.37
CA GLN A 127 -0.30 -3.29 3.01
C GLN A 127 -1.63 -2.74 2.49
N THR A 128 -2.33 -3.50 1.63
CA THR A 128 -3.65 -3.11 1.12
C THR A 128 -4.67 -3.00 2.25
N ALA A 129 -4.73 -3.99 3.14
CA ALA A 129 -5.64 -3.99 4.28
C ALA A 129 -5.37 -2.80 5.22
N VAL A 130 -4.10 -2.55 5.54
CA VAL A 130 -3.67 -1.42 6.38
C VAL A 130 -4.00 -0.09 5.71
N PHE A 131 -3.72 0.06 4.42
CA PHE A 131 -3.99 1.28 3.66
C PHE A 131 -5.49 1.59 3.63
N VAL A 132 -6.31 0.62 3.25
CA VAL A 132 -7.77 0.78 3.16
C VAL A 132 -8.37 1.00 4.54
N GLY A 133 -7.92 0.26 5.55
CA GLY A 133 -8.34 0.43 6.94
C GLY A 133 -8.01 1.82 7.46
N ALA A 134 -6.79 2.31 7.23
CA ALA A 134 -6.36 3.65 7.62
C ALA A 134 -7.15 4.74 6.91
N ALA A 135 -7.41 4.58 5.61
CA ALA A 135 -8.24 5.52 4.85
C ALA A 135 -9.69 5.56 5.37
N THR A 136 -10.27 4.40 5.66
CA THR A 136 -11.63 4.29 6.21
C THR A 136 -11.72 4.93 7.58
N ALA A 137 -10.76 4.63 8.47
CA ALA A 137 -10.69 5.19 9.81
C ALA A 137 -10.48 6.72 9.77
N ALA A 138 -9.57 7.21 8.94
CA ALA A 138 -9.31 8.63 8.78
C ALA A 138 -10.54 9.38 8.24
N GLY A 139 -11.25 8.78 7.28
CA GLY A 139 -12.49 9.34 6.78
C GLY A 139 -13.58 9.40 7.85
N ALA A 140 -13.69 8.37 8.69
CA ALA A 140 -14.63 8.38 9.82
C ALA A 140 -14.31 9.48 10.84
N LEU A 141 -13.03 9.73 11.11
CA LEU A 141 -12.55 10.75 12.04
C LEU A 141 -12.66 12.17 11.50
N ALA A 142 -12.70 12.36 10.18
CA ALA A 142 -12.80 13.67 9.55
C ALA A 142 -14.21 14.29 9.61
N ASN A 143 -15.23 13.49 9.97
CA ASN A 143 -16.63 13.89 10.07
C ASN A 143 -17.15 14.01 11.52
N LYS A 144 -16.23 14.12 12.50
CA LYS A 144 -16.51 14.60 13.85
C LYS A 144 -16.10 16.06 13.96
#